data_AF-A0A167R3C6-F1
#
_entry.id   AF-A0A167R3C6-F1
#
_cell.length_a   1.000
_cell.length_b   1.000
_cell.length_c   1.000
_cell.angle_alpha   90.00
_cell.angle_beta   90.00
_cell.angle_gamma   90.00
#
_symmetry.space_group_name_H-M   'P 1'
#
loop_
_entity.id
_entity.type
_entity.pdbx_description
1 polymer ?
#
loop_
_entity_poly.entity_id
_entity_poly.type
_entity_poly.pdbx_seq_one_letter_code
_entity_poly.pdbx_strand_id
1 'polypeptide(L)'
;MPTSKYILICILLAIAVPECYAPPVATNNPEQISNSAAYDILILLGYLTHLMTIRPVPRCEGEYSTFWRVPYFIYPTIGLGSALKAIVFGFYGDTILGIDKANKYIKKIDKKKRPLDKSLDERFLEFLASFRDKINIEAEKDYNYTHKPGDNLFYLAAILHLMKPRQARRVKHCILNSNIYLGLEATPKQINQYRQLILSEDMVVTGKGAGCTYQTDISPFYFCYLTEEMINQIPVARYLDNTSYTEICITIGQLVYTTISLCVLHKQLAAFSIPYDKDINIVIYEIGDLPSESDILNPDLYDKEDIIGIQTRIGNIRNRMPNSYYMSSHEDTSSNREEDTPPKNNGPPQENSKPPSILYEGSFLEKIIQKEKIIDNNEYKTYIEYHTYSYIISGCGGLTLSLLVGIWADYSAHSVTQWLVLTWILNQVLWMFLTGLKSTIPSYRKTKRSIILSCLIYTIGFIGAGCVFTAAVNGYVLYK
;
A
#
# COMPACT_ATOMS: atom_id res chain seq x y z
N MET A 1 -21.31 -28.01 11.75
CA MET A 1 -20.09 -27.95 10.93
C MET A 1 -20.31 -26.99 9.75
N PRO A 2 -19.62 -25.83 9.68
CA PRO A 2 -19.83 -24.79 8.65
C PRO A 2 -18.75 -24.77 7.56
N THR A 3 -18.05 -25.89 7.33
CA THR A 3 -16.87 -25.94 6.44
C THR A 3 -17.22 -25.98 4.94
N SER A 4 -18.44 -26.38 4.56
CA SER A 4 -18.78 -26.56 3.13
C SER A 4 -18.85 -25.26 2.32
N LYS A 5 -19.18 -24.11 2.93
CA LYS A 5 -19.30 -22.83 2.22
C LYS A 5 -17.95 -22.19 1.91
N TYR A 6 -16.96 -22.37 2.79
CA TYR A 6 -15.59 -21.88 2.56
C TYR A 6 -14.85 -22.73 1.53
N ILE A 7 -15.14 -24.04 1.48
CA ILE A 7 -14.59 -24.94 0.47
C ILE A 7 -15.03 -24.50 -0.94
N LEU A 8 -16.30 -24.12 -1.13
CA LEU A 8 -16.79 -23.64 -2.42
C LEU A 8 -16.11 -22.34 -2.88
N ILE A 9 -15.88 -21.39 -1.95
CA ILE A 9 -15.19 -20.13 -2.24
C ILE A 9 -13.70 -20.38 -2.54
N CYS A 10 -13.05 -21.27 -1.78
CA CYS A 10 -11.65 -21.66 -2.03
C CYS A 10 -11.49 -22.42 -3.36
N ILE A 11 -12.46 -23.27 -3.74
CA ILE A 11 -12.48 -23.96 -5.04
C ILE A 11 -12.68 -22.94 -6.18
N LEU A 12 -13.62 -22.00 -6.03
CA LEU A 12 -13.83 -20.94 -7.03
C LEU A 12 -12.59 -20.05 -7.20
N LEU A 13 -11.91 -19.69 -6.11
CA LEU A 13 -10.65 -18.94 -6.15
C LEU A 13 -9.49 -19.76 -6.73
N ALA A 14 -9.40 -21.06 -6.39
CA ALA A 14 -8.37 -21.95 -6.92
C ALA A 14 -8.55 -22.29 -8.40
N ILE A 15 -9.76 -22.18 -8.95
CA ILE A 15 -10.05 -22.31 -10.38
C ILE A 15 -9.80 -20.98 -11.11
N ALA A 16 -10.19 -19.85 -10.52
CA ALA A 16 -10.06 -18.54 -11.17
C ALA A 16 -8.61 -18.02 -11.23
N VAL A 17 -7.74 -18.38 -10.28
CA VAL A 17 -6.38 -17.83 -10.18
C VAL A 17 -5.38 -18.43 -11.19
N PRO A 18 -5.38 -19.74 -11.51
CA PRO A 18 -4.47 -20.33 -12.49
C PRO A 18 -4.81 -19.99 -13.95
N GLU A 19 -6.09 -19.75 -14.26
CA GLU A 19 -6.52 -19.35 -15.61
C GLU A 19 -6.30 -17.86 -15.92
N CYS A 20 -5.76 -17.08 -14.96
CA CYS A 20 -5.30 -15.71 -15.21
C CYS A 20 -3.94 -15.62 -15.94
N TYR A 21 -3.38 -16.75 -16.43
CA TYR A 21 -2.32 -16.70 -17.43
C TYR A 21 -2.93 -16.31 -18.77
N ALA A 22 -2.56 -15.13 -19.29
CA ALA A 22 -2.92 -14.71 -20.63
C ALA A 22 -2.61 -15.83 -21.64
N PRO A 23 -3.60 -16.39 -22.36
CA PRO A 23 -3.35 -17.42 -23.34
C PRO A 23 -2.73 -16.81 -24.60
N PRO A 24 -1.79 -17.50 -25.28
CA PRO A 24 -1.32 -17.07 -26.59
C PRO A 24 -2.48 -17.17 -27.59
N VAL A 25 -2.80 -16.04 -28.19
CA VAL A 25 -3.85 -15.89 -29.20
C VAL A 25 -3.46 -16.65 -30.46
N ALA A 26 -4.13 -17.77 -30.70
CA ALA A 26 -4.32 -18.35 -32.02
C ALA A 26 -5.62 -19.17 -32.02
N THR A 27 -6.77 -18.49 -32.12
CA THR A 27 -8.05 -19.14 -32.38
C THR A 27 -8.46 -18.81 -33.81
N ASN A 28 -8.45 -19.82 -34.68
CA ASN A 28 -8.76 -19.73 -36.11
C ASN A 28 -10.27 -19.62 -36.41
N ASN A 29 -11.12 -19.38 -35.40
CA ASN A 29 -12.54 -19.09 -35.58
C ASN A 29 -12.81 -17.65 -35.12
N PRO A 30 -13.06 -16.70 -36.04
CA PRO A 30 -13.37 -15.31 -35.75
C PRO A 30 -14.84 -15.10 -35.34
N GLU A 31 -15.49 -16.10 -34.73
CA GLU A 31 -16.76 -15.85 -34.07
C GLU A 31 -16.49 -14.92 -32.90
N GLN A 32 -16.84 -13.65 -33.12
CA GLN A 32 -16.85 -12.54 -32.18
C GLN A 32 -17.09 -13.02 -30.74
N ILE A 33 -15.99 -13.28 -30.02
CA ILE A 33 -16.00 -13.05 -28.58
C ILE A 33 -16.37 -11.58 -28.49
N SER A 34 -17.59 -11.28 -28.03
CA SER A 34 -18.06 -9.90 -27.94
C SER A 34 -17.00 -9.14 -27.16
N ASN A 35 -16.43 -8.10 -27.79
CA ASN A 35 -15.31 -7.38 -27.20
C ASN A 35 -15.61 -6.96 -25.74
N SER A 36 -16.89 -6.78 -25.38
CA SER A 36 -17.37 -6.55 -24.01
C SER A 36 -16.91 -7.59 -22.98
N ALA A 37 -16.99 -8.90 -23.26
CA ALA A 37 -16.65 -9.94 -22.28
C ALA A 37 -15.15 -9.94 -21.94
N ALA A 38 -14.29 -9.68 -22.93
CA ALA A 38 -12.86 -9.55 -22.72
C ALA A 38 -12.50 -8.30 -21.88
N TYR A 39 -13.25 -7.21 -22.03
CA TYR A 39 -13.05 -5.98 -21.24
C TYR A 39 -13.51 -6.13 -19.78
N ASP A 40 -14.61 -6.84 -19.51
CA ASP A 40 -15.09 -7.11 -18.15
C ASP A 40 -14.08 -7.96 -17.37
N ILE A 41 -13.47 -8.95 -18.03
CA ILE A 41 -12.38 -9.75 -17.46
C ILE A 41 -11.16 -8.88 -17.16
N LEU A 42 -10.79 -7.93 -18.02
CA LEU A 42 -9.67 -7.01 -17.79
C LEU A 42 -9.90 -6.04 -16.62
N ILE A 43 -11.13 -5.56 -16.43
CA ILE A 43 -11.49 -4.71 -15.29
C ILE A 43 -11.42 -5.51 -13.99
N LEU A 44 -11.97 -6.73 -13.97
CA LEU A 44 -11.87 -7.63 -12.83
C LEU A 44 -10.42 -8.00 -12.53
N LEU A 45 -9.61 -8.30 -13.56
CA LEU A 45 -8.18 -8.58 -13.41
C LEU A 45 -7.43 -7.36 -12.88
N GLY A 46 -7.73 -6.15 -13.38
CA GLY A 46 -7.12 -4.90 -12.89
C GLY A 46 -7.44 -4.67 -11.41
N TYR A 47 -8.68 -4.96 -11.01
CA TYR A 47 -9.12 -4.88 -9.62
C TYR A 47 -8.45 -5.92 -8.72
N LEU A 48 -8.38 -7.18 -9.17
CA LEU A 48 -7.69 -8.27 -8.47
C LEU A 48 -6.18 -8.02 -8.41
N THR A 49 -5.58 -7.46 -9.46
CA THR A 49 -4.17 -7.09 -9.50
C THR A 49 -3.89 -5.98 -8.50
N HIS A 50 -4.74 -4.94 -8.44
CA HIS A 50 -4.63 -3.91 -7.41
C HIS A 50 -4.67 -4.50 -6.00
N LEU A 51 -5.60 -5.41 -5.74
CA LEU A 51 -5.70 -6.16 -4.49
C LEU A 51 -4.43 -6.92 -4.12
N MET A 52 -3.83 -7.62 -5.09
CA MET A 52 -2.60 -8.38 -4.91
C MET A 52 -1.38 -7.46 -4.70
N THR A 53 -1.42 -6.24 -5.23
CA THR A 53 -0.35 -5.24 -5.02
C THR A 53 -0.42 -4.54 -3.66
N ILE A 54 -1.52 -4.70 -2.91
CA ILE A 54 -1.58 -4.21 -1.52
C ILE A 54 -0.60 -5.04 -0.70
N ARG A 55 0.53 -4.40 -0.39
CA ARG A 55 1.54 -5.02 0.46
C ARG A 55 0.90 -5.35 1.80
N PRO A 56 1.05 -6.59 2.28
CA PRO A 56 0.71 -6.88 3.67
C PRO A 56 1.51 -5.91 4.54
N VAL A 57 0.82 -5.25 5.46
CA VAL A 57 1.52 -4.47 6.49
C VAL A 57 2.41 -5.47 7.24
N PRO A 58 3.70 -5.17 7.50
CA PRO A 58 4.65 -6.14 8.09
C PRO A 58 4.20 -6.72 9.45
N ARG A 59 3.18 -6.12 10.08
CA ARG A 59 2.52 -6.60 11.30
C ARG A 59 1.55 -7.78 11.10
N CYS A 60 1.37 -8.26 9.88
CA CYS A 60 0.19 -9.05 9.52
C CYS A 60 0.50 -10.39 8.83
N GLU A 61 1.73 -10.88 8.93
CA GLU A 61 2.08 -12.21 8.42
C GLU A 61 1.37 -13.29 9.24
N GLY A 62 0.83 -14.32 8.56
CA GLY A 62 0.07 -15.42 9.16
C GLY A 62 -1.45 -15.32 8.94
N GLU A 63 -2.15 -14.46 9.70
CA GLU A 63 -3.63 -14.48 9.75
C GLU A 63 -4.30 -13.13 9.41
N TYR A 64 -3.56 -12.02 9.47
CA TYR A 64 -4.11 -10.67 9.36
C TYR A 64 -3.95 -10.02 7.98
N SER A 65 -3.15 -10.58 7.08
CA SER A 65 -3.01 -10.04 5.72
C SER A 65 -4.34 -10.10 4.97
N THR A 66 -5.06 -11.22 5.07
CA THR A 66 -6.42 -11.39 4.56
C THR A 66 -7.39 -10.42 5.24
N PHE A 67 -7.24 -10.18 6.54
CA PHE A 67 -8.06 -9.22 7.28
C PHE A 67 -7.93 -7.80 6.73
N TRP A 68 -6.76 -7.39 6.21
CA TRP A 68 -6.60 -6.10 5.54
C TRP A 68 -7.01 -6.17 4.07
N ARG A 69 -6.70 -7.25 3.34
CA ARG A 69 -7.09 -7.37 1.93
C ARG A 69 -8.60 -7.35 1.72
N VAL A 70 -9.38 -7.97 2.62
CA VAL A 70 -10.85 -8.01 2.51
C VAL A 70 -11.49 -6.60 2.55
N PRO A 71 -11.19 -5.70 3.51
CA PRO A 71 -11.62 -4.32 3.46
C PRO A 71 -11.25 -3.59 2.18
N TYR A 72 -10.03 -3.75 1.66
CA TYR A 72 -9.63 -3.07 0.42
C TYR A 72 -10.33 -3.66 -0.81
N PHE A 73 -10.68 -4.95 -0.79
CA PHE A 73 -11.51 -5.60 -1.80
C PHE A 73 -12.95 -5.07 -1.77
N ILE A 74 -13.53 -4.98 -0.58
CA ILE A 74 -14.90 -4.51 -0.37
C ILE A 74 -15.00 -3.01 -0.66
N TYR A 75 -13.94 -2.28 -0.32
CA TYR A 75 -13.89 -0.82 -0.33
C TYR A 75 -12.62 -0.32 -1.03
N PRO A 76 -12.61 -0.26 -2.36
CA PRO A 76 -11.44 0.18 -3.13
C PRO A 76 -11.07 1.64 -2.87
N THR A 77 -12.02 2.43 -2.37
CA THR A 77 -11.80 3.78 -1.84
C THR A 77 -10.76 3.82 -0.71
N ILE A 78 -10.61 2.75 0.07
CA ILE A 78 -9.56 2.61 1.10
C ILE A 78 -8.17 2.55 0.45
N GLY A 79 -8.06 1.89 -0.70
CA GLY A 79 -6.81 1.83 -1.49
C GLY A 79 -6.39 3.22 -1.96
N LEU A 80 -7.30 3.94 -2.62
CA LEU A 80 -7.06 5.33 -3.04
C LEU A 80 -6.71 6.21 -1.84
N GLY A 81 -7.44 6.05 -0.76
CA GLY A 81 -7.24 6.87 0.41
C GLY A 81 -5.92 6.59 1.14
N SER A 82 -5.45 5.35 1.13
CA SER A 82 -4.11 4.98 1.59
C SER A 82 -3.02 5.59 0.69
N ALA A 83 -3.24 5.65 -0.62
CA ALA A 83 -2.35 6.35 -1.53
C ALA A 83 -2.32 7.86 -1.26
N LEU A 84 -3.48 8.50 -1.04
CA LEU A 84 -3.56 9.91 -0.64
C LEU A 84 -2.85 10.17 0.69
N LYS A 85 -2.99 9.27 1.68
CA LYS A 85 -2.25 9.33 2.94
C LYS A 85 -0.74 9.30 2.70
N ALA A 86 -0.24 8.39 1.86
CA ALA A 86 1.18 8.31 1.52
C ALA A 86 1.66 9.59 0.82
N ILE A 87 0.84 10.18 -0.07
CA ILE A 87 1.13 11.47 -0.72
C ILE A 87 1.22 12.60 0.32
N VAL A 88 0.23 12.71 1.20
CA VAL A 88 0.21 13.71 2.29
C VAL A 88 1.44 13.55 3.18
N PHE A 89 1.80 12.33 3.56
CA PHE A 89 3.00 12.05 4.35
C PHE A 89 4.29 12.41 3.57
N GLY A 90 4.31 12.20 2.27
CA GLY A 90 5.41 12.63 1.41
C GLY A 90 5.58 14.15 1.38
N PHE A 91 4.49 14.91 1.34
CA PHE A 91 4.51 16.39 1.31
C PHE A 91 4.79 17.01 2.69
N TYR A 92 4.12 16.52 3.73
CA TYR A 92 4.19 17.07 5.09
C TYR A 92 5.18 16.32 5.99
N GLY A 93 6.00 15.42 5.43
CA GLY A 93 6.90 14.58 6.20
C GLY A 93 7.86 15.36 7.09
N ASP A 94 8.37 16.51 6.63
CA ASP A 94 9.25 17.35 7.44
C ASP A 94 8.52 17.99 8.63
N THR A 95 7.28 18.45 8.42
CA THR A 95 6.45 19.01 9.50
C THR A 95 5.98 17.94 10.48
N ILE A 96 5.62 16.74 9.99
CA ILE A 96 5.23 15.60 10.82
C ILE A 96 6.39 15.16 11.74
N LEU A 97 7.63 15.21 11.23
CA LEU A 97 8.84 14.88 11.99
C LEU A 97 9.41 16.09 12.76
N GLY A 98 8.82 17.28 12.65
CA GLY A 98 9.33 18.53 13.24
C GLY A 98 10.62 19.07 12.61
N ILE A 99 11.10 18.48 11.52
CA ILE A 99 12.34 18.85 10.83
C ILE A 99 12.23 20.24 10.20
N ASP A 100 11.02 20.70 9.86
CA ASP A 100 10.77 22.05 9.37
C ASP A 100 11.30 23.16 10.31
N LYS A 101 11.21 22.93 11.64
CA LYS A 101 11.81 23.80 12.66
C LYS A 101 13.33 23.84 12.54
N ALA A 102 13.98 22.69 12.36
CA ALA A 102 15.43 22.57 12.19
C ALA A 102 15.92 23.17 10.86
N ASN A 103 15.13 23.00 9.79
CA ASN A 103 15.44 23.50 8.45
C ASN A 103 15.66 25.02 8.42
N LYS A 104 14.98 25.77 9.29
CA LYS A 104 15.21 27.21 9.47
C LYS A 104 16.67 27.51 9.81
N TYR A 105 17.26 26.76 10.73
CA TYR A 105 18.64 26.94 11.20
C TYR A 105 19.66 26.34 10.24
N ILE A 106 19.37 25.16 9.69
CA ILE A 106 20.20 24.51 8.67
C ILE A 106 20.44 25.44 7.48
N LYS A 107 19.38 26.09 6.95
CA LYS A 107 19.50 27.06 5.85
C LYS A 107 20.42 28.25 6.16
N LYS A 108 20.50 28.69 7.43
CA LYS A 108 21.42 29.76 7.83
C LYS A 108 22.87 29.30 7.85
N ILE A 109 23.11 28.04 8.22
CA ILE A 109 24.45 27.44 8.28
C ILE A 109 24.96 27.13 6.87
N ASP A 110 24.12 26.58 6.00
CA ASP A 110 24.52 26.22 4.63
C ASP A 110 24.92 27.42 3.77
N LYS A 111 24.30 28.59 3.98
CA LYS A 111 24.73 29.84 3.33
C LYS A 111 26.20 30.20 3.59
N LYS A 112 26.81 29.63 4.62
CA LYS A 112 28.20 29.91 5.03
C LYS A 112 29.19 28.83 4.56
N LYS A 113 28.75 27.74 3.92
CA LYS A 113 29.59 26.56 3.68
C LYS A 113 30.41 26.64 2.38
N ARG A 114 31.69 26.24 2.49
CA ARG A 114 32.56 25.83 1.36
C ARG A 114 32.23 24.37 0.94
N PRO A 115 32.47 23.97 -0.32
CA PRO A 115 32.18 22.62 -0.81
C PRO A 115 32.92 21.56 0.02
N LEU A 116 32.18 20.51 0.40
CA LEU A 116 32.69 19.40 1.22
C LEU A 116 33.35 18.35 0.32
N ASP A 117 34.60 17.99 0.63
CA ASP A 117 35.37 16.98 -0.08
C ASP A 117 34.94 15.54 0.29
N LYS A 118 35.07 14.59 -0.64
CA LYS A 118 34.23 13.39 -0.77
C LYS A 118 34.64 12.12 0.01
N SER A 119 35.73 12.08 0.78
CA SER A 119 36.09 10.86 1.54
C SER A 119 35.49 10.87 2.95
N LEU A 120 34.36 10.16 3.10
CA LEU A 120 33.28 10.52 4.04
C LEU A 120 32.60 9.30 4.71
N ASP A 121 33.36 8.40 5.35
CA ASP A 121 32.77 7.38 6.23
C ASP A 121 33.16 7.61 7.70
N GLU A 122 34.45 7.65 8.06
CA GLU A 122 34.84 7.92 9.46
C GLU A 122 34.60 9.38 9.87
N ARG A 123 34.88 10.33 8.97
CA ARG A 123 34.61 11.75 9.21
C ARG A 123 33.12 12.11 9.20
N PHE A 124 32.24 11.19 8.81
CA PHE A 124 30.81 11.47 8.76
C PHE A 124 30.24 11.72 10.17
N LEU A 125 30.60 10.89 11.15
CA LEU A 125 30.08 11.02 12.52
C LEU A 125 30.62 12.27 13.23
N GLU A 126 31.90 12.57 13.07
CA GLU A 126 32.50 13.81 13.61
C GLU A 126 31.86 15.04 12.97
N PHE A 127 31.68 15.01 11.65
CA PHE A 127 31.03 16.11 10.93
C PHE A 127 29.56 16.26 11.32
N LEU A 128 28.85 15.15 11.50
CA LEU A 128 27.47 15.12 11.95
C LEU A 128 27.33 15.74 13.35
N ALA A 129 28.17 15.34 14.30
CA ALA A 129 28.21 15.91 15.65
C ALA A 129 28.50 17.42 15.60
N SER A 130 29.55 17.82 14.84
CA SER A 130 29.87 19.25 14.65
C SER A 130 28.73 20.03 13.99
N PHE A 131 28.00 19.41 13.06
CA PHE A 131 26.88 20.06 12.36
C PHE A 131 25.67 20.20 13.27
N ARG A 132 25.36 19.18 14.08
CA ARG A 132 24.35 19.25 15.16
C ARG A 132 24.67 20.41 16.11
N ASP A 133 25.90 20.50 16.60
CA ASP A 133 26.28 21.54 17.57
C ASP A 133 26.12 22.94 16.97
N LYS A 134 26.44 23.11 15.68
CA LYS A 134 26.20 24.38 14.97
C LYS A 134 24.72 24.71 14.85
N ILE A 135 23.86 23.70 14.63
CA ILE A 135 22.40 23.88 14.61
C ILE A 135 21.91 24.30 15.99
N ASN A 136 22.35 23.63 17.06
CA ASN A 136 22.00 23.94 18.44
C ASN A 136 22.37 25.38 18.79
N ILE A 137 23.61 25.80 18.53
CA ILE A 137 24.10 27.17 18.78
C ILE A 137 23.27 28.22 18.02
N GLU A 138 22.84 27.92 16.80
CA GLU A 138 22.01 28.86 16.02
C GLU A 138 20.55 28.87 16.48
N ALA A 139 20.04 27.75 17.00
CA ALA A 139 18.70 27.65 17.58
C ALA A 139 18.60 28.35 18.94
N GLU A 140 19.62 28.25 19.78
CA GLU A 140 19.70 28.94 21.09
C GLU A 140 19.66 30.48 20.96
N LYS A 141 19.98 31.03 19.78
CA LYS A 141 19.83 32.47 19.49
C LYS A 141 18.38 32.89 19.24
N ASP A 142 17.47 31.96 18.99
CA ASP A 142 16.06 32.24 18.76
C ASP A 142 15.31 32.20 20.10
N TYR A 143 14.84 33.35 20.58
CA TYR A 143 14.11 33.46 21.85
C TYR A 143 12.83 32.62 21.90
N ASN A 144 12.26 32.23 20.75
CA ASN A 144 11.07 31.39 20.69
C ASN A 144 11.39 29.89 20.73
N TYR A 145 12.68 29.52 20.71
CA TYR A 145 13.08 28.12 20.78
C TYR A 145 13.17 27.67 22.24
N THR A 146 12.41 26.62 22.57
CA THR A 146 12.49 25.95 23.87
C THR A 146 13.07 24.56 23.66
N HIS A 147 14.30 24.35 24.13
CA HIS A 147 14.94 23.04 24.10
C HIS A 147 14.21 22.08 25.04
N LYS A 148 13.76 20.94 24.51
CA LYS A 148 13.14 19.89 25.31
C LYS A 148 14.22 18.90 25.76
N PRO A 149 14.29 18.52 27.05
CA PRO A 149 15.28 17.55 27.50
C PRO A 149 15.06 16.20 26.79
N GLY A 150 16.14 15.67 26.19
CA GLY A 150 16.11 14.41 25.44
C GLY A 150 15.60 14.51 24.00
N ASP A 151 15.29 15.72 23.50
CA ASP A 151 14.89 15.92 22.11
C ASP A 151 16.12 16.05 21.20
N ASN A 152 16.40 14.99 20.46
CA ASN A 152 17.44 14.87 19.45
C ASN A 152 16.92 15.26 18.04
N LEU A 153 15.87 16.09 17.93
CA LEU A 153 15.32 16.59 16.66
C LEU A 153 16.41 17.19 15.75
N PHE A 154 17.30 18.00 16.29
CA PHE A 154 18.37 18.62 15.50
C PHE A 154 19.41 17.62 15.02
N TYR A 155 19.66 16.55 15.78
CA TYR A 155 20.52 15.46 15.34
C TYR A 155 19.88 14.66 14.20
N LEU A 156 18.59 14.32 14.34
CA LEU A 156 17.82 13.65 13.29
C LEU A 156 17.78 14.48 12.00
N ALA A 157 17.49 15.79 12.13
CA ALA A 157 17.48 16.71 11.00
C ALA A 157 18.87 16.85 10.35
N ALA A 158 19.93 16.90 11.16
CA ALA A 158 21.31 16.91 10.68
C ALA A 158 21.63 15.65 9.86
N ILE A 159 21.31 14.45 10.36
CA ILE A 159 21.51 13.21 9.60
C ILE A 159 20.79 13.27 8.26
N LEU A 160 19.50 13.59 8.27
CA LEU A 160 18.68 13.61 7.05
C LEU A 160 19.17 14.66 6.04
N HIS A 161 19.69 15.79 6.51
CA HIS A 161 20.26 16.84 5.67
C HIS A 161 21.60 16.43 5.04
N LEU A 162 22.43 15.69 5.78
CA LEU A 162 23.73 15.24 5.29
C LEU A 162 23.63 14.06 4.30
N MET A 163 22.51 13.35 4.29
CA MET A 163 22.22 12.31 3.30
C MET A 163 21.93 12.90 1.92
N LYS A 164 22.19 12.12 0.85
CA LYS A 164 21.73 12.50 -0.49
C LYS A 164 20.21 12.68 -0.49
N PRO A 165 19.63 13.65 -1.22
CA PRO A 165 18.18 13.93 -1.17
C PRO A 165 17.28 12.72 -1.41
N ARG A 166 17.69 11.82 -2.32
CA ARG A 166 16.98 10.56 -2.58
C ARG A 166 17.02 9.59 -1.37
N GLN A 167 18.15 9.48 -0.69
CA GLN A 167 18.32 8.61 0.48
C GLN A 167 17.55 9.17 1.69
N ALA A 168 17.65 10.47 1.94
CA ALA A 168 16.90 11.15 3.00
C ALA A 168 15.39 10.94 2.82
N ARG A 169 14.88 11.06 1.57
CA ARG A 169 13.48 10.84 1.25
C ARG A 169 13.03 9.40 1.56
N ARG A 170 13.83 8.39 1.24
CA ARG A 170 13.54 6.99 1.55
C ARG A 170 13.51 6.74 3.05
N VAL A 171 14.52 7.22 3.77
CA VAL A 171 14.56 7.12 5.23
C VAL A 171 13.34 7.78 5.87
N LYS A 172 12.97 8.99 5.44
CA LYS A 172 11.74 9.65 5.91
C LYS A 172 10.51 8.81 5.63
N HIS A 173 10.41 8.21 4.45
CA HIS A 173 9.31 7.31 4.10
C HIS A 173 9.26 6.08 5.04
N CYS A 174 10.40 5.47 5.36
CA CYS A 174 10.46 4.38 6.33
C CYS A 174 9.98 4.81 7.72
N ILE A 175 10.43 5.98 8.19
CA ILE A 175 10.04 6.55 9.48
C ILE A 175 8.52 6.80 9.51
N LEU A 176 7.99 7.52 8.52
CA LEU A 176 6.59 7.96 8.47
C LEU A 176 5.59 6.81 8.33
N ASN A 177 6.00 5.71 7.70
CA ASN A 177 5.18 4.51 7.58
C ASN A 177 5.39 3.51 8.73
N SER A 178 6.21 3.85 9.73
CA SER A 178 6.54 2.96 10.85
C SER A 178 7.13 1.62 10.39
N ASN A 179 7.98 1.65 9.35
CA ASN A 179 8.72 0.50 8.83
C ASN A 179 10.07 0.30 9.52
N ILE A 180 10.39 1.10 10.54
CA ILE A 180 11.59 0.96 11.35
C ILE A 180 11.17 0.46 12.73
N TYR A 181 11.80 -0.63 13.12
CA TYR A 181 11.53 -1.34 14.37
C TYR A 181 12.69 -1.18 15.33
N LEU A 182 12.37 -1.25 16.61
CA LEU A 182 13.36 -1.35 17.66
C LEU A 182 13.45 -2.79 18.16
N GLY A 183 14.65 -3.36 18.07
CA GLY A 183 14.99 -4.62 18.71
C GLY A 183 15.15 -4.43 20.21
N LEU A 184 14.50 -5.29 21.00
CA LEU A 184 14.56 -5.27 22.45
C LEU A 184 14.47 -6.68 23.05
N GLU A 185 15.10 -6.85 24.20
CA GLU A 185 14.89 -8.01 25.07
C GLU A 185 13.80 -7.68 26.08
N ALA A 186 12.74 -8.49 26.11
CA ALA A 186 11.62 -8.30 27.02
C ALA A 186 11.49 -9.47 28.00
N THR A 187 11.22 -9.15 29.25
CA THR A 187 10.86 -10.15 30.27
C THR A 187 9.41 -10.63 30.08
N PRO A 188 9.02 -11.82 30.60
CA PRO A 188 7.64 -12.31 30.52
C PRO A 188 6.58 -11.33 31.06
N LYS A 189 6.92 -10.52 32.07
CA LYS A 189 6.04 -9.47 32.58
C LYS A 189 5.83 -8.36 31.55
N GLN A 190 6.89 -7.91 30.91
CA GLN A 190 6.88 -6.88 29.87
C GLN A 190 6.11 -7.36 28.64
N ILE A 191 6.24 -8.64 28.24
CA ILE A 191 5.47 -9.19 27.12
C ILE A 191 3.95 -9.09 27.36
N ASN A 192 3.50 -9.42 28.57
CA ASN A 192 2.09 -9.30 28.92
C ASN A 192 1.61 -7.84 29.01
N GLN A 193 2.51 -6.92 29.37
CA GLN A 193 2.21 -5.48 29.45
C GLN A 193 2.19 -4.83 28.05
N TYR A 194 3.12 -5.22 27.18
CA TYR A 194 3.33 -4.66 25.86
C TYR A 194 2.63 -5.49 24.79
N ARG A 195 1.36 -5.14 24.52
CA ARG A 195 0.55 -5.79 23.47
C ARG A 195 1.09 -5.64 22.03
N GLN A 196 2.19 -4.91 21.83
CA GLN A 196 2.71 -4.54 20.50
C GLN A 196 4.08 -5.15 20.19
N LEU A 197 4.58 -6.06 21.03
CA LEU A 197 5.81 -6.79 20.73
C LEU A 197 5.54 -7.85 19.65
N ILE A 198 6.43 -7.89 18.66
CA ILE A 198 6.47 -8.86 17.58
C ILE A 198 7.69 -9.73 17.82
N LEU A 199 7.59 -11.04 17.66
CA LEU A 199 8.75 -11.92 17.72
C LEU A 199 9.64 -11.67 16.50
N SER A 200 10.95 -11.54 16.70
CA SER A 200 11.88 -11.32 15.58
C SER A 200 11.90 -12.47 14.58
N GLU A 201 11.59 -13.71 15.01
CA GLU A 201 11.46 -14.88 14.13
C GLU A 201 10.29 -14.77 13.15
N ASP A 202 9.27 -13.96 13.46
CA ASP A 202 8.09 -13.75 12.62
C ASP A 202 8.31 -12.65 11.55
N MET A 203 9.51 -12.09 11.44
CA MET A 203 9.78 -11.00 10.50
C MET A 203 11.23 -10.98 9.99
N VAL A 204 11.41 -10.51 8.76
CA VAL A 204 12.76 -10.31 8.19
C VAL A 204 13.31 -8.97 8.67
N VAL A 205 14.13 -9.00 9.72
CA VAL A 205 14.78 -7.81 10.29
C VAL A 205 16.22 -7.70 9.78
N THR A 206 16.68 -6.47 9.54
CA THR A 206 18.09 -6.19 9.25
C THR A 206 18.61 -5.10 10.18
N GLY A 207 19.93 -5.05 10.38
CA GLY A 207 20.59 -4.11 11.27
C GLY A 207 20.91 -4.69 12.64
N LYS A 208 21.50 -3.87 13.53
CA LYS A 208 22.03 -4.35 14.84
C LYS A 208 20.94 -4.92 15.75
N GLY A 209 19.71 -4.42 15.66
CA GLY A 209 18.56 -4.89 16.44
C GLY A 209 17.97 -6.23 15.98
N ALA A 210 18.46 -6.82 14.87
CA ALA A 210 17.94 -8.09 14.37
C ALA A 210 18.25 -9.28 15.31
N GLY A 211 19.29 -9.16 16.13
CA GLY A 211 19.64 -10.19 17.13
C GLY A 211 18.78 -10.17 18.40
N CYS A 212 17.89 -9.20 18.55
CA CYS A 212 17.00 -9.13 19.71
C CYS A 212 15.82 -10.10 19.58
N THR A 213 15.31 -10.62 20.70
CA THR A 213 14.16 -11.55 20.69
C THR A 213 12.86 -10.91 20.18
N TYR A 214 12.62 -9.64 20.53
CA TYR A 214 11.41 -8.93 20.17
C TYR A 214 11.69 -7.66 19.37
N GLN A 215 10.71 -7.28 18.55
CA GLN A 215 10.66 -6.03 17.82
C GLN A 215 9.44 -5.23 18.24
N THR A 216 9.57 -3.91 18.33
CA THR A 216 8.44 -2.99 18.48
C THR A 216 8.49 -1.91 17.40
N ASP A 217 7.34 -1.48 16.90
CA ASP A 217 7.29 -0.31 16.02
C ASP A 217 7.60 0.96 16.82
N ILE A 218 8.15 1.94 16.12
CA ILE A 218 8.35 3.28 16.66
C ILE A 218 7.40 4.22 15.92
N SER A 219 6.59 4.96 16.68
CA SER A 219 5.79 6.04 16.09
C SER A 219 6.71 7.07 15.45
N PRO A 220 6.40 7.64 14.27
CA PRO A 220 7.24 8.65 13.60
C PRO A 220 7.64 9.80 14.53
N PHE A 221 6.75 10.16 15.45
CA PHE A 221 6.96 11.23 16.43
C PHE A 221 8.03 10.93 17.48
N TYR A 222 8.25 9.67 17.84
CA TYR A 222 9.25 9.31 18.85
C TYR A 222 10.68 9.24 18.31
N PHE A 223 10.86 9.36 16.99
CA PHE A 223 12.20 9.30 16.37
C PHE A 223 13.14 10.39 16.84
N CYS A 224 12.62 11.60 17.09
CA CYS A 224 13.44 12.69 17.59
C CYS A 224 13.90 12.44 19.03
N TYR A 225 13.29 11.52 19.78
CA TYR A 225 13.73 11.22 21.14
C TYR A 225 14.56 9.93 21.28
N LEU A 226 14.87 9.27 20.17
CA LEU A 226 15.79 8.15 20.18
C LEU A 226 17.19 8.62 20.58
N THR A 227 17.99 7.75 21.18
CA THR A 227 19.38 8.11 21.53
C THR A 227 20.19 8.36 20.27
N GLU A 228 21.29 9.12 20.37
CA GLU A 228 22.15 9.41 19.23
C GLU A 228 22.67 8.13 18.57
N GLU A 229 23.01 7.10 19.36
CA GLU A 229 23.43 5.80 18.83
C GLU A 229 22.34 5.12 18.00
N MET A 230 21.08 5.20 18.42
CA MET A 230 19.95 4.66 17.67
C MET A 230 19.71 5.48 16.40
N ILE A 231 19.77 6.81 16.48
CA ILE A 231 19.61 7.71 15.32
C ILE A 231 20.75 7.47 14.30
N ASN A 232 21.96 7.17 14.76
CA ASN A 232 23.09 6.82 13.88
C ASN A 232 22.90 5.53 13.08
N GLN A 233 21.94 4.68 13.46
CA GLN A 233 21.59 3.46 12.70
C GLN A 233 20.53 3.73 11.62
N ILE A 234 19.79 4.84 11.71
CA ILE A 234 18.76 5.23 10.74
C ILE A 234 19.27 5.28 9.28
N PRO A 235 20.50 5.74 8.97
CA PRO A 235 21.03 5.71 7.62
C PRO A 235 21.00 4.33 6.94
N VAL A 236 21.05 3.23 7.70
CA VAL A 236 20.94 1.85 7.17
C VAL A 236 19.56 1.60 6.55
N ALA A 237 18.52 2.28 7.05
CA ALA A 237 17.16 2.17 6.53
C ALA A 237 17.00 2.64 5.07
N ARG A 238 17.99 3.34 4.49
CA ARG A 238 17.97 3.79 3.09
C ARG A 238 17.84 2.65 2.07
N TYR A 239 18.15 1.43 2.48
CA TYR A 239 18.06 0.20 1.69
C TYR A 239 16.78 -0.62 1.93
N LEU A 240 16.08 -0.38 3.04
CA LEU A 240 14.87 -1.13 3.41
C LEU A 240 13.75 -0.89 2.41
N ASP A 241 13.62 0.36 1.96
CA ASP A 241 12.55 0.75 1.06
C ASP A 241 13.09 1.07 -0.33
N ASN A 242 13.37 -0.02 -1.06
CA ASN A 242 13.62 0.04 -2.49
C ASN A 242 12.32 0.09 -3.31
N THR A 243 11.15 0.18 -2.67
CA THR A 243 9.87 0.40 -3.36
C THR A 243 10.04 1.60 -4.24
N SER A 244 10.21 1.31 -5.52
CA SER A 244 10.64 2.32 -6.45
C SER A 244 9.47 3.30 -6.60
N TYR A 245 9.74 4.59 -6.73
CA TYR A 245 8.70 5.51 -7.22
C TYR A 245 8.09 4.98 -8.53
N THR A 246 8.83 4.15 -9.27
CA THR A 246 8.35 3.35 -10.37
C THR A 246 7.19 2.43 -9.99
N GLU A 247 7.22 1.70 -8.88
CA GLU A 247 6.08 0.90 -8.42
C GLU A 247 4.87 1.78 -8.11
N ILE A 248 5.05 2.89 -7.40
CA ILE A 248 3.95 3.83 -7.12
C ILE A 248 3.40 4.43 -8.43
N CYS A 249 4.28 4.82 -9.36
CA CYS A 249 3.89 5.31 -10.68
C CYS A 249 3.23 4.24 -11.54
N ILE A 250 3.64 2.97 -11.43
CA ILE A 250 2.98 1.84 -12.09
C ILE A 250 1.61 1.64 -11.48
N THR A 251 1.45 1.69 -10.16
CA THR A 251 0.14 1.60 -9.51
C THR A 251 -0.78 2.76 -9.90
N ILE A 252 -0.27 3.99 -9.92
CA ILE A 252 -1.04 5.16 -10.39
C ILE A 252 -1.37 5.01 -11.88
N GLY A 253 -0.42 4.58 -12.71
CA GLY A 253 -0.61 4.35 -14.13
C GLY A 253 -1.63 3.26 -14.40
N GLN A 254 -1.59 2.17 -13.66
CA GLN A 254 -2.61 1.12 -13.66
C GLN A 254 -3.96 1.69 -13.23
N LEU A 255 -4.03 2.49 -12.17
CA LEU A 255 -5.28 3.09 -11.70
C LEU A 255 -5.88 4.03 -12.75
N VAL A 256 -5.06 4.90 -13.36
CA VAL A 256 -5.46 5.79 -14.47
C VAL A 256 -5.87 5.00 -15.69
N TYR A 257 -5.10 4.00 -16.11
CA TYR A 257 -5.43 3.15 -17.25
C TYR A 257 -6.75 2.41 -17.03
N THR A 258 -6.94 1.81 -15.86
CA THR A 258 -8.19 1.12 -15.51
C THR A 258 -9.38 2.10 -15.52
N THR A 259 -9.17 3.33 -15.02
CA THR A 259 -10.19 4.39 -15.06
C THR A 259 -10.52 4.79 -16.50
N ILE A 260 -9.51 5.04 -17.34
CA ILE A 260 -9.71 5.41 -18.75
C ILE A 260 -10.37 4.25 -19.52
N SER A 261 -9.96 3.01 -19.27
CA SER A 261 -10.54 1.83 -19.90
C SER A 261 -12.02 1.68 -19.52
N LEU A 262 -12.36 1.86 -18.24
CA LEU A 262 -13.75 1.93 -17.77
C LEU A 262 -14.52 3.07 -18.45
N CYS A 263 -13.89 4.23 -18.59
CA CYS A 263 -14.47 5.41 -19.22
C CYS A 263 -14.78 5.20 -20.72
N VAL A 264 -13.83 4.66 -21.47
CA VAL A 264 -14.00 4.36 -22.90
C VAL A 264 -15.03 3.26 -23.10
N LEU A 265 -15.01 2.23 -22.26
CA LEU A 265 -16.00 1.16 -22.25
C LEU A 265 -17.41 1.74 -22.07
N HIS A 266 -17.58 2.66 -21.11
CA HIS A 266 -18.87 3.31 -20.88
C HIS A 266 -19.35 4.12 -22.09
N LYS A 267 -18.46 4.87 -22.75
CA LYS A 267 -18.84 5.62 -23.97
C LYS A 267 -19.16 4.72 -25.16
N GLN A 268 -18.44 3.61 -25.32
CA GLN A 268 -18.76 2.63 -26.36
C GLN A 268 -20.11 1.97 -26.08
N LEU A 269 -20.36 1.53 -24.84
CA LEU A 269 -21.65 1.00 -24.41
C LEU A 269 -22.79 2.02 -24.60
N ALA A 270 -22.58 3.30 -24.28
CA ALA A 270 -23.58 4.35 -24.48
C ALA A 270 -23.84 4.68 -25.96
N ALA A 271 -22.83 4.54 -26.83
CA ALA A 271 -23.04 4.67 -28.28
C ALA A 271 -23.85 3.50 -28.87
N PHE A 272 -23.85 2.34 -28.19
CA PHE A 272 -24.67 1.18 -28.54
C PHE A 272 -25.98 1.10 -27.76
N SER A 273 -26.20 1.93 -26.73
CA SER A 273 -27.53 2.10 -26.16
C SER A 273 -28.35 2.89 -27.17
N ILE A 274 -29.06 2.16 -28.03
CA ILE A 274 -30.09 2.72 -28.90
C ILE A 274 -30.97 3.57 -28.00
N PRO A 275 -31.13 4.89 -28.25
CA PRO A 275 -32.08 5.68 -27.50
C PRO A 275 -33.44 5.02 -27.71
N TYR A 276 -33.98 4.42 -26.65
CA TYR A 276 -35.39 4.09 -26.56
C TYR A 276 -36.15 5.41 -26.43
N ASP A 277 -36.02 6.28 -27.44
CA ASP A 277 -36.85 7.45 -27.58
C ASP A 277 -38.09 7.01 -28.34
N LYS A 278 -39.18 7.00 -27.56
CA LYS A 278 -40.58 7.20 -27.91
C LYS A 278 -41.00 6.93 -29.36
N ASP A 279 -42.00 6.06 -29.42
CA ASP A 279 -42.94 5.94 -30.53
C ASP A 279 -42.34 5.39 -31.82
N ILE A 280 -41.66 4.25 -31.74
CA ILE A 280 -41.83 3.26 -32.81
C ILE A 280 -43.29 2.81 -32.73
N ASN A 281 -44.18 3.56 -33.40
CA ASN A 281 -45.40 3.00 -33.94
C ASN A 281 -44.95 1.78 -34.74
N ILE A 282 -45.08 0.61 -34.13
CA ILE A 282 -44.98 -0.66 -34.84
C ILE A 282 -46.12 -0.61 -35.84
N VAL A 283 -45.83 -0.09 -37.03
CA VAL A 283 -46.62 -0.35 -38.22
C VAL A 283 -46.47 -1.84 -38.43
N ILE A 284 -47.43 -2.58 -37.88
CA ILE A 284 -47.68 -3.95 -38.28
C ILE A 284 -48.00 -3.82 -39.77
N TYR A 285 -47.00 -4.01 -40.61
CA TYR A 285 -47.28 -4.41 -41.98
C TYR A 285 -48.00 -5.75 -41.83
N GLU A 286 -49.31 -5.75 -42.05
CA GLU A 286 -50.02 -6.96 -42.45
C GLU A 286 -49.17 -7.60 -43.54
N ILE A 287 -48.61 -8.76 -43.22
CA ILE A 287 -47.93 -9.61 -44.18
C ILE A 287 -49.03 -10.03 -45.16
N GLY A 288 -49.17 -9.26 -46.23
CA GLY A 288 -49.87 -9.69 -47.42
C GLY A 288 -49.18 -10.95 -47.93
N ASP A 289 -49.96 -12.02 -47.95
CA ASP A 289 -49.76 -13.28 -48.68
C ASP A 289 -48.31 -13.74 -48.82
N LEU A 290 -47.92 -14.62 -47.90
CA LEU A 290 -46.80 -15.55 -48.09
C LEU A 290 -46.93 -16.23 -49.47
N PRO A 291 -45.91 -16.13 -50.34
CA PRO A 291 -45.90 -16.87 -51.59
C PRO A 291 -45.85 -18.37 -51.29
N SER A 292 -46.67 -19.13 -52.03
CA SER A 292 -46.77 -20.57 -51.90
C SER A 292 -45.44 -21.26 -52.17
N GLU A 293 -45.25 -22.37 -51.47
CA GLU A 293 -44.07 -23.25 -51.37
C GLU A 293 -43.59 -23.91 -52.69
N SER A 294 -43.99 -23.41 -53.86
CA SER A 294 -43.70 -24.02 -55.16
C SER A 294 -42.54 -23.42 -55.95
N ASP A 295 -41.90 -22.34 -55.48
CA ASP A 295 -40.82 -21.67 -56.23
C ASP A 295 -39.40 -22.00 -55.74
N ILE A 296 -39.25 -22.98 -54.85
CA ILE A 296 -37.95 -23.45 -54.36
C ILE A 296 -37.50 -24.68 -55.15
N LEU A 297 -37.17 -24.50 -56.42
CA LEU A 297 -36.35 -25.49 -57.16
C LEU A 297 -35.63 -24.81 -58.33
N ASN A 298 -34.46 -24.25 -58.04
CA ASN A 298 -33.46 -24.00 -59.07
C ASN A 298 -32.05 -24.13 -58.45
N PRO A 299 -31.41 -25.30 -58.52
CA PRO A 299 -30.10 -25.56 -57.97
C PRO A 299 -29.03 -25.45 -59.05
N ASP A 300 -28.88 -24.28 -59.68
CA ASP A 300 -27.80 -24.03 -60.63
C ASP A 300 -27.32 -22.58 -60.45
N LEU A 301 -26.43 -22.35 -59.48
CA LEU A 301 -25.39 -21.31 -59.53
C LEU A 301 -24.61 -21.33 -58.20
N TYR A 302 -23.53 -22.10 -58.13
CA TYR A 302 -22.38 -21.73 -57.29
C TYR A 302 -21.12 -22.25 -57.97
N ASP A 303 -20.42 -21.31 -58.61
CA ASP A 303 -19.13 -21.53 -59.21
C ASP A 303 -18.08 -21.88 -58.16
N LYS A 304 -17.28 -22.87 -58.53
CA LYS A 304 -15.98 -23.22 -57.96
C LYS A 304 -14.95 -22.21 -58.46
N GLU A 305 -14.03 -21.82 -57.59
CA GLU A 305 -12.66 -21.25 -57.78
C GLU A 305 -12.43 -20.33 -56.56
N ASP A 306 -11.45 -20.48 -55.68
CA ASP A 306 -10.06 -20.91 -55.83
C ASP A 306 -9.52 -21.56 -54.54
N ILE A 307 -8.74 -22.62 -54.73
CA ILE A 307 -7.79 -23.22 -53.77
C ILE A 307 -6.39 -23.05 -54.40
N ILE A 308 -5.36 -22.90 -53.54
CA ILE A 308 -3.88 -22.84 -53.75
C ILE A 308 -3.36 -21.42 -53.42
N GLY A 309 -2.38 -21.17 -52.55
CA GLY A 309 -1.41 -21.96 -51.80
C GLY A 309 -0.27 -21.04 -51.28
N ILE A 310 0.77 -21.63 -50.65
CA ILE A 310 2.05 -21.05 -50.15
C ILE A 310 1.98 -20.60 -48.66
N GLN A 311 2.43 -21.35 -47.65
CA GLN A 311 3.67 -22.11 -47.37
C GLN A 311 4.88 -21.26 -46.88
N THR A 312 5.09 -21.34 -45.56
CA THR A 312 6.33 -21.21 -44.76
C THR A 312 7.29 -20.04 -44.92
N ARG A 313 7.49 -19.31 -43.81
CA ARG A 313 8.82 -18.80 -43.41
C ARG A 313 9.02 -18.93 -41.91
N ILE A 314 9.65 -20.02 -41.50
CA ILE A 314 10.20 -20.21 -40.14
C ILE A 314 11.53 -19.47 -40.09
N GLY A 315 11.57 -18.39 -39.30
CA GLY A 315 12.79 -17.66 -38.96
C GLY A 315 13.04 -17.73 -37.46
N ASN A 316 13.96 -18.60 -37.08
CA ASN A 316 14.61 -18.66 -35.76
C ASN A 316 15.00 -17.26 -35.24
N ILE A 317 14.45 -16.84 -34.10
CA ILE A 317 15.20 -15.98 -33.18
C ILE A 317 15.21 -16.62 -31.80
N ARG A 318 16.40 -17.16 -31.54
CA ARG A 318 16.91 -17.80 -30.35
C ARG A 318 16.94 -16.83 -29.17
N ASN A 319 16.46 -17.34 -28.04
CA ASN A 319 16.64 -16.87 -26.67
C ASN A 319 17.91 -16.04 -26.42
N ARG A 320 17.71 -14.80 -25.96
CA ARG A 320 18.61 -14.09 -25.05
C ARG A 320 17.78 -13.20 -24.13
N MET A 321 17.46 -13.69 -22.94
CA MET A 321 17.31 -12.84 -21.76
C MET A 321 18.45 -13.16 -20.79
N PRO A 322 19.16 -12.14 -20.27
CA PRO A 322 20.23 -12.35 -19.32
C PRO A 322 19.66 -12.64 -17.92
N ASN A 323 20.28 -13.61 -17.26
CA ASN A 323 20.09 -13.91 -15.84
C ASN A 323 20.16 -12.63 -15.00
N SER A 324 19.18 -12.51 -14.11
CA SER A 324 19.12 -11.51 -13.06
C SER A 324 20.32 -11.66 -12.12
N TYR A 325 21.01 -10.54 -11.89
CA TYR A 325 22.01 -10.40 -10.86
C TYR A 325 21.32 -10.40 -9.49
N TYR A 326 21.45 -11.50 -8.75
CA TYR A 326 21.39 -11.47 -7.30
C TYR A 326 22.72 -10.88 -6.80
N MET A 327 22.70 -9.64 -6.32
CA MET A 327 23.79 -9.13 -5.48
C MET A 327 23.62 -9.72 -4.08
N SER A 328 24.27 -10.85 -3.86
CA SER A 328 24.67 -11.31 -2.54
C SER A 328 25.86 -10.46 -2.10
N SER A 329 25.64 -9.53 -1.17
CA SER A 329 26.74 -8.89 -0.44
C SER A 329 27.21 -9.84 0.65
N HIS A 330 27.88 -10.91 0.24
CA HIS A 330 28.80 -11.66 1.10
C HIS A 330 30.16 -10.97 0.97
N GLU A 331 30.47 -10.07 1.90
CA GLU A 331 31.86 -9.68 2.17
C GLU A 331 32.53 -10.84 2.90
N ASP A 332 32.87 -11.89 2.15
CA ASP A 332 33.77 -12.93 2.61
C ASP A 332 35.19 -12.35 2.65
N THR A 333 35.50 -11.71 3.78
CA THR A 333 36.85 -11.34 4.14
C THR A 333 37.58 -12.60 4.61
N SER A 334 37.86 -13.51 3.67
CA SER A 334 38.77 -14.64 3.90
C SER A 334 40.21 -14.18 3.71
N SER A 335 40.74 -13.47 4.71
CA SER A 335 42.19 -13.39 4.87
C SER A 335 42.66 -14.73 5.43
N ASN A 336 43.40 -15.49 4.62
CA ASN A 336 44.25 -16.59 5.10
C ASN A 336 45.16 -16.04 6.21
N ARG A 337 44.79 -16.31 7.47
CA ARG A 337 45.64 -16.11 8.63
C ARG A 337 45.86 -17.49 9.22
N GLU A 338 47.12 -17.92 9.18
CA GLU A 338 47.62 -19.15 9.78
C GLU A 338 47.05 -19.34 11.19
N GLU A 339 46.61 -20.57 11.46
CA GLU A 339 46.16 -21.04 12.77
C GLU A 339 47.35 -21.06 13.74
N ASP A 340 47.65 -19.91 14.34
CA ASP A 340 48.34 -19.86 15.63
C ASP A 340 47.28 -19.95 16.73
N THR A 341 47.12 -21.15 17.29
CA THR A 341 46.31 -21.40 18.48
C THR A 341 46.68 -20.42 19.59
N PRO A 342 45.73 -19.61 20.09
CA PRO A 342 46.00 -18.69 21.19
C PRO A 342 46.27 -19.48 22.48
N PRO A 343 47.17 -18.99 23.35
CA PRO A 343 47.42 -19.63 24.64
C PRO A 343 46.13 -19.68 25.45
N LYS A 344 45.80 -20.88 25.97
CA LYS A 344 44.72 -21.11 26.92
C LYS A 344 44.95 -20.24 28.15
N ASN A 345 44.32 -19.07 28.17
CA ASN A 345 44.34 -18.17 29.29
C ASN A 345 43.33 -18.68 30.32
N ASN A 346 43.81 -19.34 31.37
CA ASN A 346 43.02 -19.86 32.50
C ASN A 346 42.58 -18.71 33.44
N GLY A 347 42.07 -17.61 32.88
CA GLY A 347 41.39 -16.59 33.65
C GLY A 347 40.09 -17.16 34.25
N PRO A 348 39.67 -16.69 35.43
CA PRO A 348 38.36 -17.04 35.97
C PRO A 348 37.29 -16.74 34.90
N PRO A 349 36.26 -17.58 34.76
CA PRO A 349 35.21 -17.39 33.76
C PRO A 349 34.72 -15.95 33.87
N GLN A 350 34.96 -15.15 32.82
CA GLN A 350 34.34 -13.85 32.69
C GLN A 350 32.84 -14.11 32.74
N GLU A 351 32.25 -13.76 33.88
CA GLU A 351 30.82 -13.73 34.08
C GLU A 351 30.27 -12.94 32.89
N ASN A 352 29.57 -13.63 31.99
CA ASN A 352 28.97 -13.06 30.78
C ASN A 352 28.03 -11.94 31.24
N SER A 353 28.56 -10.73 31.38
CA SER A 353 27.85 -9.56 31.86
C SER A 353 26.80 -9.28 30.81
N LYS A 354 25.59 -9.79 31.06
CA LYS A 354 24.43 -9.61 30.21
C LYS A 354 24.35 -8.12 29.90
N PRO A 355 24.36 -7.70 28.62
CA PRO A 355 24.37 -6.28 28.28
C PRO A 355 23.23 -5.60 29.02
N PRO A 356 23.47 -4.39 29.59
CA PRO A 356 22.48 -3.70 30.39
C PRO A 356 21.18 -3.60 29.59
N SER A 357 20.09 -4.07 30.19
CA SER A 357 18.79 -4.05 29.53
C SER A 357 18.39 -2.60 29.27
N ILE A 358 18.36 -2.21 27.99
CA ILE A 358 17.92 -0.87 27.54
C ILE A 358 16.49 -0.57 28.03
N LEU A 359 15.70 -1.62 28.26
CA LEU A 359 14.33 -1.58 28.75
C LEU A 359 14.25 -1.89 30.25
N TYR A 360 14.56 -0.91 31.09
CA TYR A 360 14.34 -0.98 32.54
C TYR A 360 13.17 -0.07 32.97
N GLU A 361 12.61 -0.34 34.16
CA GLU A 361 11.45 0.39 34.69
C GLU A 361 11.76 1.88 34.87
N GLY A 362 10.92 2.75 34.32
CA GLY A 362 11.10 4.19 34.29
C GLY A 362 12.07 4.70 33.22
N SER A 363 12.67 3.83 32.42
CA SER A 363 13.52 4.26 31.30
C SER A 363 12.71 5.06 30.28
N PHE A 364 13.37 6.00 29.62
CA PHE A 364 12.73 6.82 28.60
C PHE A 364 12.14 5.98 27.46
N LEU A 365 12.85 4.91 27.09
CA LEU A 365 12.37 3.96 26.09
C LEU A 365 11.12 3.22 26.55
N GLU A 366 11.06 2.83 27.83
CA GLU A 366 9.87 2.21 28.38
C GLU A 366 8.66 3.15 28.28
N LYS A 367 8.84 4.43 28.62
CA LYS A 367 7.76 5.42 28.50
C LYS A 367 7.31 5.58 27.04
N ILE A 368 8.23 5.55 26.08
CA ILE A 368 7.92 5.60 24.64
C ILE A 368 7.06 4.39 24.25
N ILE A 369 7.47 3.19 24.67
CA ILE A 369 6.79 1.93 24.34
C ILE A 369 5.41 1.86 25.01
N GLN A 370 5.30 2.33 26.25
CA GLN A 370 4.03 2.46 26.96
C GLN A 370 3.11 3.52 26.33
N LYS A 371 3.61 4.35 25.41
CA LYS A 371 2.90 5.51 24.86
C LYS A 371 2.36 6.40 25.97
N GLU A 372 3.09 6.48 27.09
CA GLU A 372 2.76 7.42 28.14
C GLU A 372 2.77 8.83 27.55
N LYS A 373 1.95 9.72 28.11
CA LYS A 373 1.94 11.13 27.71
C LYS A 373 3.23 11.80 28.19
N ILE A 374 4.34 11.50 27.53
CA ILE A 374 5.65 12.11 27.79
C ILE A 374 5.64 13.59 27.35
N ILE A 375 4.75 13.96 26.43
CA ILE A 375 4.84 15.22 25.70
C ILE A 375 3.56 16.04 25.90
N ASP A 376 3.75 17.31 26.24
CA ASP A 376 2.70 18.32 26.30
C ASP A 376 1.89 18.34 25.01
N ASN A 377 0.56 18.42 25.14
CA ASN A 377 -0.41 17.95 24.14
C ASN A 377 -0.23 18.51 22.71
N ASN A 378 0.46 19.64 22.48
CA ASN A 378 0.37 20.39 21.22
C ASN A 378 1.06 19.73 20.01
N GLU A 379 2.24 19.12 20.13
CA GLU A 379 2.93 18.52 18.97
C GLU A 379 2.40 17.12 18.64
N TYR A 380 2.10 16.33 19.67
CA TYR A 380 1.41 15.06 19.50
C TYR A 380 0.03 15.25 18.87
N LYS A 381 -0.63 16.36 19.20
CA LYS A 381 -1.88 16.79 18.55
C LYS A 381 -1.67 17.03 17.06
N THR A 382 -0.55 17.62 16.62
CA THR A 382 -0.26 17.80 15.19
C THR A 382 -0.16 16.46 14.46
N TYR A 383 0.56 15.45 14.99
CA TYR A 383 0.61 14.12 14.35
C TYR A 383 -0.76 13.45 14.31
N ILE A 384 -1.51 13.46 15.43
CA ILE A 384 -2.86 12.91 15.47
C ILE A 384 -3.78 13.64 14.49
N GLU A 385 -3.69 14.97 14.41
CA GLU A 385 -4.43 15.80 13.48
C GLU A 385 -4.09 15.37 12.05
N TYR A 386 -2.82 15.34 11.64
CA TYR A 386 -2.44 14.90 10.29
C TYR A 386 -2.84 13.46 9.98
N HIS A 387 -2.71 12.57 10.95
CA HIS A 387 -3.15 11.19 10.81
C HIS A 387 -4.67 11.15 10.61
N THR A 388 -5.44 11.84 11.45
CA THR A 388 -6.90 11.92 11.36
C THR A 388 -7.37 12.59 10.07
N TYR A 389 -6.77 13.72 9.70
CA TYR A 389 -6.99 14.39 8.43
C TYR A 389 -6.65 13.48 7.27
N SER A 390 -5.57 12.70 7.34
CA SER A 390 -5.25 11.74 6.29
C SER A 390 -6.32 10.65 6.14
N TYR A 391 -6.93 10.18 7.25
CA TYR A 391 -8.06 9.25 7.20
C TYR A 391 -9.33 9.90 6.63
N ILE A 392 -9.60 11.15 7.01
CA ILE A 392 -10.76 11.90 6.49
C ILE A 392 -10.58 12.17 5.01
N ILE A 393 -9.43 12.69 4.58
CA ILE A 393 -9.09 12.93 3.17
C ILE A 393 -9.10 11.62 2.39
N SER A 394 -8.60 10.54 2.97
CA SER A 394 -8.65 9.19 2.40
C SER A 394 -10.09 8.76 2.12
N GLY A 395 -10.95 8.85 3.12
CA GLY A 395 -12.34 8.45 3.03
C GLY A 395 -13.19 9.35 2.12
N CYS A 396 -13.11 10.66 2.34
CA CYS A 396 -13.82 11.67 1.54
C CYS A 396 -13.29 11.72 0.10
N GLY A 397 -11.98 11.64 -0.11
CA GLY A 397 -11.38 11.63 -1.45
C GLY A 397 -11.80 10.40 -2.25
N GLY A 398 -11.83 9.22 -1.61
CA GLY A 398 -12.41 8.01 -2.20
C GLY A 398 -13.87 8.16 -2.61
N LEU A 399 -14.69 8.76 -1.74
CA LEU A 399 -16.11 9.04 -2.04
C LEU A 399 -16.27 10.04 -3.18
N THR A 400 -15.59 11.18 -3.12
CA THR A 400 -15.70 12.26 -4.11
C THR A 400 -15.29 11.73 -5.48
N LEU A 401 -14.19 10.97 -5.57
CA LEU A 401 -13.77 10.39 -6.84
C LEU A 401 -14.80 9.38 -7.37
N SER A 402 -15.35 8.52 -6.50
CA SER A 402 -16.40 7.55 -6.89
C SER A 402 -17.68 8.25 -7.38
N LEU A 403 -18.09 9.33 -6.72
CA LEU A 403 -19.23 10.15 -7.13
C LEU A 403 -18.96 10.87 -8.46
N LEU A 404 -17.76 11.43 -8.64
CA LEU A 404 -17.37 12.10 -9.89
C LEU A 404 -17.36 11.11 -11.06
N VAL A 405 -16.86 9.89 -10.86
CA VAL A 405 -16.94 8.81 -11.86
C VAL A 405 -18.40 8.48 -12.17
N GLY A 406 -19.27 8.44 -11.16
CA GLY A 406 -20.70 8.21 -11.38
C GLY A 406 -21.40 9.35 -12.14
N ILE A 407 -21.10 10.61 -11.82
CA ILE A 407 -21.62 11.77 -12.56
C ILE A 407 -21.11 11.74 -14.00
N TRP A 408 -19.82 11.44 -14.19
CA TRP A 408 -19.19 11.39 -15.50
C TRP A 408 -19.71 10.24 -16.37
N ALA A 409 -20.09 9.12 -15.76
CA ALA A 409 -20.75 8.00 -16.42
C ALA A 409 -22.20 8.33 -16.86
N ASP A 410 -22.66 9.57 -16.71
CA ASP A 410 -23.97 10.01 -17.18
C ASP A 410 -25.11 9.08 -16.73
N TYR A 411 -25.14 8.75 -15.44
CA TYR A 411 -26.28 8.07 -14.81
C TYR A 411 -27.53 8.98 -14.74
N SER A 412 -27.84 9.73 -15.81
CA SER A 412 -29.06 10.53 -15.94
C SER A 412 -30.29 9.64 -16.19
N ALA A 413 -30.11 8.43 -16.71
CA ALA A 413 -31.17 7.42 -16.84
C ALA A 413 -31.41 6.68 -15.51
N HIS A 414 -32.64 6.75 -15.00
CA HIS A 414 -33.12 6.06 -13.79
C HIS A 414 -33.11 4.53 -13.93
N SER A 415 -31.92 3.92 -13.97
CA SER A 415 -31.72 2.48 -14.10
C SER A 415 -31.51 1.82 -12.74
N VAL A 416 -31.82 0.52 -12.65
CA VAL A 416 -31.51 -0.28 -11.45
C VAL A 416 -30.01 -0.26 -11.14
N THR A 417 -29.18 -0.27 -12.19
CA THR A 417 -27.71 -0.18 -12.09
C THR A 417 -27.26 1.10 -11.39
N GLN A 418 -27.87 2.26 -11.73
CA GLN A 418 -27.59 3.52 -11.05
C GLN A 418 -27.86 3.41 -9.54
N TRP A 419 -29.02 2.90 -9.15
CA TRP A 419 -29.37 2.77 -7.73
C TRP A 419 -28.44 1.81 -6.97
N LEU A 420 -28.01 0.73 -7.61
CA LEU A 420 -27.03 -0.20 -7.02
C LEU A 420 -25.67 0.48 -6.81
N VAL A 421 -25.19 1.26 -7.79
CA VAL A 421 -23.94 2.01 -7.68
C VAL A 421 -24.03 3.10 -6.61
N LEU A 422 -25.12 3.87 -6.58
CA LEU A 422 -25.36 4.89 -5.55
C LEU A 422 -25.46 4.26 -4.16
N THR A 423 -26.13 3.11 -4.03
CA THR A 423 -26.20 2.38 -2.76
C THR A 423 -24.82 1.93 -2.30
N TRP A 424 -23.98 1.45 -3.22
CA TRP A 424 -22.58 1.11 -2.91
C TRP A 424 -21.77 2.34 -2.44
N ILE A 425 -21.93 3.50 -3.08
CA ILE A 425 -21.25 4.73 -2.64
C ILE A 425 -21.76 5.18 -1.27
N LEU A 426 -23.08 5.17 -1.03
CA LEU A 426 -23.66 5.51 0.27
C LEU A 426 -23.22 4.54 1.38
N ASN A 427 -23.02 3.26 1.03
CA ASN A 427 -22.52 2.26 1.94
C ASN A 427 -21.14 2.62 2.53
N GLN A 428 -20.29 3.27 1.73
CA GLN A 428 -18.98 3.76 2.17
C GLN A 428 -19.09 4.91 3.18
N VAL A 429 -20.05 5.83 2.96
CA VAL A 429 -20.36 6.90 3.91
C VAL A 429 -20.80 6.31 5.25
N LEU A 430 -21.69 5.32 5.21
CA LEU A 430 -22.18 4.63 6.39
C LEU A 430 -21.04 3.90 7.12
N TRP A 431 -20.15 3.23 6.39
CA TRP A 431 -18.96 2.58 6.94
C TRP A 431 -18.06 3.57 7.69
N MET A 432 -17.78 4.73 7.10
CA MET A 432 -16.98 5.76 7.75
C MET A 432 -17.65 6.29 9.03
N PHE A 433 -18.96 6.52 8.98
CA PHE A 433 -19.72 6.96 10.14
C PHE A 433 -19.66 5.92 11.28
N LEU A 434 -19.86 4.63 10.97
CA LEU A 434 -19.78 3.54 11.95
C LEU A 434 -18.37 3.36 12.52
N THR A 435 -17.34 3.55 11.69
CA THR A 435 -15.94 3.51 12.13
C THR A 435 -15.61 4.70 13.03
N GLY A 436 -16.12 5.89 12.72
CA GLY A 436 -16.06 7.08 13.58
C GLY A 436 -16.73 6.83 14.93
N LEU A 437 -17.97 6.30 14.93
CA LEU A 437 -18.67 5.90 16.15
C LEU A 437 -17.89 4.85 16.96
N LYS A 438 -17.26 3.88 16.29
CA LYS A 438 -16.40 2.89 16.96
C LYS A 438 -15.23 3.56 17.69
N SER A 439 -14.66 4.61 17.12
CA SER A 439 -13.53 5.33 17.70
C SER A 439 -13.90 6.14 18.95
N THR A 440 -15.15 6.59 19.07
CA THR A 440 -15.62 7.34 20.25
C THR A 440 -15.98 6.46 21.44
N ILE A 441 -16.09 5.13 21.26
CA ILE A 441 -16.41 4.19 22.34
C ILE A 441 -15.20 4.06 23.31
N PRO A 442 -15.35 4.41 24.60
CA PRO A 442 -14.25 4.40 25.56
C PRO A 442 -13.71 2.99 25.81
N SER A 443 -12.39 2.90 26.02
CA SER A 443 -11.63 1.65 25.98
C SER A 443 -12.11 0.57 26.95
N TYR A 444 -12.65 0.94 28.11
CA TYR A 444 -13.05 0.02 29.18
C TYR A 444 -14.32 -0.80 28.89
N ARG A 445 -15.15 -0.41 27.90
CA ARG A 445 -16.34 -1.16 27.47
C ARG A 445 -16.12 -1.95 26.17
N LYS A 446 -14.89 -2.02 25.66
CA LYS A 446 -14.63 -2.37 24.26
C LYS A 446 -15.00 -3.79 23.89
N THR A 447 -14.88 -4.80 24.74
CA THR A 447 -14.79 -6.16 24.19
C THR A 447 -16.05 -6.61 23.44
N LYS A 448 -17.24 -6.61 24.06
CA LYS A 448 -18.47 -7.09 23.37
C LYS A 448 -19.02 -6.09 22.34
N ARG A 449 -19.16 -4.81 22.71
CA ARG A 449 -19.74 -3.79 21.80
C ARG A 449 -18.86 -3.51 20.58
N SER A 450 -17.53 -3.50 20.74
CA SER A 450 -16.61 -3.31 19.61
C SER A 450 -16.67 -4.49 18.64
N ILE A 451 -16.78 -5.72 19.14
CA ILE A 451 -16.93 -6.90 18.28
C ILE A 451 -18.23 -6.81 17.48
N ILE A 452 -19.37 -6.55 18.13
CA ILE A 452 -20.67 -6.40 17.45
C ILE A 452 -20.61 -5.30 16.38
N LEU A 453 -20.08 -4.13 16.72
CA LEU A 453 -19.96 -3.02 15.78
C LEU A 453 -19.01 -3.37 14.62
N SER A 454 -17.93 -4.10 14.88
CA SER A 454 -17.03 -4.58 13.82
C SER A 454 -17.72 -5.57 12.88
N CYS A 455 -18.48 -6.53 13.42
CA CYS A 455 -19.27 -7.45 12.61
C CYS A 455 -20.30 -6.69 11.75
N LEU A 456 -20.99 -5.70 12.32
CA LEU A 456 -21.94 -4.86 11.59
C LEU A 456 -21.27 -4.11 10.43
N ILE A 457 -20.12 -3.49 10.70
CA ILE A 457 -19.29 -2.80 9.71
C ILE A 457 -18.93 -3.74 8.55
N TYR A 458 -18.51 -4.98 8.85
CA TYR A 458 -18.17 -5.96 7.83
C TYR A 458 -19.39 -6.42 7.01
N THR A 459 -20.51 -6.70 7.66
CA THR A 459 -21.75 -7.11 6.97
C THR A 459 -22.23 -6.04 5.99
N ILE A 460 -22.23 -4.78 6.44
CA ILE A 460 -22.56 -3.61 5.60
C ILE A 460 -21.62 -3.55 4.41
N GLY A 461 -20.32 -3.80 4.61
CA GLY A 461 -19.35 -3.91 3.52
C GLY A 461 -19.69 -4.97 2.49
N PHE A 462 -19.94 -6.20 2.93
CA PHE A 462 -20.30 -7.29 2.01
C PHE A 462 -21.60 -6.99 1.24
N ILE A 463 -22.58 -6.32 1.85
CA ILE A 463 -23.79 -5.86 1.14
C ILE A 463 -23.40 -4.90 0.02
N GLY A 464 -22.56 -3.90 0.30
CA GLY A 464 -22.09 -2.96 -0.72
C GLY A 464 -21.32 -3.63 -1.85
N ALA A 465 -20.42 -4.58 -1.53
CA ALA A 465 -19.73 -5.37 -2.55
C ALA A 465 -20.72 -6.17 -3.41
N GLY A 466 -21.74 -6.77 -2.78
CA GLY A 466 -22.84 -7.43 -3.47
C GLY A 466 -23.59 -6.51 -4.43
N CYS A 467 -23.86 -5.25 -4.04
CA CYS A 467 -24.48 -4.26 -4.93
C CYS A 467 -23.63 -4.00 -6.19
N VAL A 468 -22.31 -3.91 -6.06
CA VAL A 468 -21.41 -3.72 -7.21
C VAL A 468 -21.42 -4.94 -8.13
N PHE A 469 -21.35 -6.15 -7.57
CA PHE A 469 -21.43 -7.37 -8.37
C PHE A 469 -22.76 -7.49 -9.09
N THR A 470 -23.88 -7.22 -8.42
CA THR A 470 -25.21 -7.23 -9.05
C THR A 470 -25.32 -6.16 -10.12
N ALA A 471 -24.77 -4.96 -9.91
CA ALA A 471 -24.74 -3.90 -10.91
C ALA A 471 -23.96 -4.32 -12.16
N ALA A 472 -22.79 -4.94 -11.97
CA ALA A 472 -21.97 -5.45 -13.07
C ALA A 472 -22.68 -6.57 -13.84
N VAL A 473 -23.25 -7.54 -13.14
CA VAL A 473 -24.00 -8.65 -13.78
C VAL A 473 -25.23 -8.13 -14.51
N ASN A 474 -26.01 -7.23 -13.91
CA ASN A 474 -27.18 -6.64 -14.58
C ASN A 474 -26.77 -5.82 -15.80
N GLY A 475 -25.68 -5.05 -15.72
CA GLY A 475 -25.12 -4.34 -16.86
C GLY A 475 -24.75 -5.28 -18.01
N TYR A 476 -24.16 -6.44 -17.70
CA TYR A 476 -23.81 -7.46 -18.69
C TYR A 476 -25.04 -8.16 -19.28
N VAL A 477 -26.02 -8.53 -18.45
CA VAL A 477 -27.24 -9.23 -18.89
C VAL A 477 -28.10 -8.32 -19.78
N LEU A 478 -28.23 -7.03 -19.45
CA LEU A 478 -28.99 -6.07 -20.26
C LEU A 478 -28.31 -5.72 -21.59
N TYR A 479 -27.00 -6.02 -21.73
CA TYR A 479 -26.26 -5.80 -22.97
C TYR A 479 -26.40 -6.96 -23.97
N LYS A 480 -26.73 -8.16 -23.48
CA LYS A 480 -27.10 -9.31 -24.33
C LYS A 480 -28.55 -9.21 -24.75
#